data_AF-A0A2D6RB29-F1
#
_entry.id   AF-A0A2D6RB29-F1
#
_cell.length_a   1.000
_cell.length_b   1.000
_cell.length_c   1.000
_cell.angle_alpha   90.00
_cell.angle_beta   90.00
_cell.angle_gamma   90.00
#
_symmetry.space_group_name_H-M   'P 1'
#
loop_
_entity.id
_entity.type
_entity.pdbx_description
1 polymer ?
#
loop_
_entity_poly.entity_id
_entity_poly.type
_entity_poly.pdbx_seq_one_letter_code
_entity_poly.pdbx_strand_id
1 'polypeptide(L)'
;MAISDKLVAAAMKNLEKLLISKGLNAEGMISKFDFDGDGQINIDEFDNGLAELTGSRAPRSYLQPIFSAIDQDGSGKLSSNELMALLGIENETVDSSSSLIISDHVNEKYNGEYRIQSSQINGKDWYLNSNNCRLYFYNANDGGAPSWSLDDRDQDGSNDWYAGGWTRVPADGNIPVGTRRFVGAGKITISAV
;
A
#
# COMPACT_ATOMS: atom_id res chain seq x y z
N MET A 1 19.95 20.39 22.19
CA MET A 1 18.49 20.48 22.17
C MET A 1 18.01 19.47 21.15
N ALA A 2 17.43 18.35 21.58
CA ALA A 2 16.89 17.37 20.65
C ALA A 2 15.68 17.98 19.93
N ILE A 3 15.62 17.81 18.61
CA ILE A 3 14.43 18.17 17.86
C ILE A 3 13.31 17.23 18.30
N SER A 4 12.11 17.75 18.58
CA SER A 4 10.98 16.92 18.99
C SER A 4 10.46 16.09 17.80
N ASP A 5 10.00 14.87 18.06
CA ASP A 5 9.47 13.94 17.04
C ASP A 5 8.38 14.59 16.17
N LYS A 6 7.55 15.44 16.79
CA LYS A 6 6.52 16.20 16.09
C LYS A 6 7.08 17.17 15.04
N LEU A 7 8.23 17.79 15.33
CA LEU A 7 8.91 18.68 14.39
C LEU A 7 9.58 17.89 13.26
N VAL A 8 10.17 16.73 13.56
CA VAL A 8 10.73 15.84 12.53
C VAL A 8 9.63 15.37 11.57
N ALA A 9 8.50 14.89 12.10
CA ALA A 9 7.36 14.46 11.28
C ALA A 9 6.79 15.58 10.40
N ALA A 10 6.69 16.81 10.93
CA ALA A 10 6.26 17.96 10.14
C ALA A 10 7.28 18.31 9.03
N ALA A 11 8.57 18.21 9.31
CA ALA A 11 9.62 18.45 8.33
C ALA A 11 9.64 17.38 7.23
N MET A 12 9.48 16.09 7.59
CA MET A 12 9.35 14.99 6.64
C MET A 12 8.16 15.19 5.70
N LYS A 13 6.99 15.56 6.23
CA LYS A 13 5.80 15.81 5.40
C LYS A 13 5.98 16.99 4.44
N ASN A 14 6.73 18.02 4.84
CA ASN A 14 7.05 19.13 3.95
C ASN A 14 8.07 18.73 2.88
N LEU A 15 9.04 17.90 3.26
CA LEU A 15 10.04 17.33 2.35
C LEU A 15 9.37 16.43 1.30
N GLU A 16 8.51 15.51 1.71
CA GLU A 16 7.68 14.66 0.83
C GLU A 16 6.93 15.51 -0.20
N LYS A 17 6.14 16.49 0.27
CA LYS A 17 5.39 17.41 -0.61
C LYS A 17 6.30 18.14 -1.59
N LEU A 18 7.47 18.59 -1.15
CA LEU A 18 8.44 19.27 -2.00
C LEU A 18 8.93 18.32 -3.11
N LEU A 19 9.36 17.11 -2.76
CA LEU A 19 9.88 16.14 -3.71
C LEU A 19 8.82 15.73 -4.74
N ILE A 20 7.58 15.48 -4.28
CA ILE A 20 6.43 15.20 -5.16
C ILE A 20 6.13 16.41 -6.06
N SER A 21 6.14 17.64 -5.54
CA SER A 21 5.90 18.84 -6.35
C SER A 21 6.94 19.07 -7.44
N LYS A 22 8.15 18.51 -7.25
CA LYS A 22 9.24 18.54 -8.22
C LYS A 22 9.22 17.35 -9.18
N GLY A 23 8.23 16.46 -9.06
CA GLY A 23 8.05 15.28 -9.89
C GLY A 23 9.13 14.22 -9.67
N LEU A 24 9.75 14.19 -8.49
CA LEU A 24 10.77 13.20 -8.15
C LEU A 24 10.11 11.95 -7.57
N ASN A 25 10.41 10.80 -8.17
CA ASN A 25 10.20 9.47 -7.58
C ASN A 25 11.53 8.95 -6.97
N ALA A 26 11.52 7.79 -6.31
CA ALA A 26 12.71 7.25 -5.65
C ALA A 26 13.88 7.04 -6.62
N GLU A 27 13.61 6.47 -7.80
CA GLU A 27 14.62 6.30 -8.86
C GLU A 27 15.18 7.66 -9.33
N GLY A 28 14.32 8.66 -9.50
CA GLY A 28 14.71 10.02 -9.85
C GLY A 28 15.50 10.74 -8.75
N MET A 29 15.29 10.39 -7.48
CA MET A 29 16.11 10.87 -6.38
C MET A 29 17.51 10.25 -6.43
N ILE A 30 17.60 8.92 -6.57
CA ILE A 30 18.89 8.22 -6.72
C ILE A 30 19.63 8.81 -7.92
N SER A 31 18.99 8.85 -9.10
CA SER A 31 19.61 9.39 -10.31
C SER A 31 20.12 10.83 -10.20
N LYS A 32 19.60 11.63 -9.25
CA LYS A 32 20.03 13.02 -9.07
C LYS A 32 21.01 13.21 -7.93
N PHE A 33 20.91 12.42 -6.87
CA PHE A 33 21.59 12.67 -5.61
C PHE A 33 22.71 11.65 -5.37
N ASP A 34 22.63 10.44 -5.94
CA ASP A 34 23.71 9.44 -5.89
C ASP A 34 24.87 9.91 -6.78
N PHE A 35 25.90 10.47 -6.17
CA PHE A 35 27.05 11.04 -6.88
C PHE A 35 28.18 10.04 -7.04
N ASP A 36 28.29 9.07 -6.12
CA ASP A 36 29.31 8.03 -6.18
C ASP A 36 28.88 6.78 -6.98
N GLY A 37 27.58 6.67 -7.28
CA GLY A 37 26.99 5.64 -8.14
C GLY A 37 26.81 4.30 -7.45
N ASP A 38 26.74 4.27 -6.12
CA ASP A 38 26.59 3.04 -5.34
C ASP A 38 25.14 2.53 -5.22
N GLY A 39 24.19 3.27 -5.79
CA GLY A 39 22.77 2.94 -5.82
C GLY A 39 22.01 3.33 -4.55
N GLN A 40 22.65 4.03 -3.62
CA GLN A 40 22.07 4.54 -2.39
C GLN A 40 22.46 6.01 -2.21
N ILE A 41 21.82 6.71 -1.27
CA ILE A 41 22.10 8.12 -1.02
C ILE A 41 22.61 8.29 0.40
N ASN A 42 23.88 8.65 0.58
CA ASN A 42 24.40 8.98 1.89
C ASN A 42 23.98 10.40 2.34
N ILE A 43 24.23 10.75 3.60
CA ILE A 43 23.76 12.04 4.16
C ILE A 43 24.38 13.27 3.50
N ASP A 44 25.62 13.19 3.00
CA ASP A 44 26.28 14.31 2.34
C ASP A 44 25.71 14.53 0.94
N GLU A 45 25.43 13.44 0.23
CA GLU A 45 24.73 13.42 -1.05
C GLU A 45 23.31 13.95 -0.92
N PHE A 46 22.59 13.55 0.13
CA PHE A 46 21.26 14.05 0.43
C PHE A 46 21.23 15.56 0.71
N ASP A 47 22.18 16.08 1.50
CA ASP A 47 22.32 17.53 1.76
C ASP A 47 22.62 18.30 0.45
N ASN A 48 23.57 17.81 -0.35
CA ASN A 48 23.90 18.42 -1.63
C ASN A 48 22.71 18.41 -2.59
N GLY A 49 22.00 17.29 -2.72
CA GLY A 49 20.82 17.15 -3.57
C GLY A 49 19.68 18.08 -3.17
N LEU A 50 19.40 18.23 -1.86
CA LEU A 50 18.40 19.18 -1.37
C LEU A 50 18.81 20.63 -1.57
N ALA A 51 20.10 20.94 -1.43
CA ALA A 51 20.63 22.27 -1.70
C ALA A 51 20.45 22.66 -3.17
N GLU A 52 20.70 21.73 -4.09
CA GLU A 52 20.47 21.94 -5.53
C GLU A 52 18.98 22.08 -5.85
N LEU A 53 18.12 21.29 -5.20
CA LEU A 53 16.68 21.29 -5.45
C LEU A 53 15.97 22.56 -4.94
N THR A 54 16.39 23.06 -3.78
CA THR A 54 15.77 24.20 -3.09
C THR A 54 16.51 25.52 -3.28
N GLY A 55 17.77 25.48 -3.69
CA GLY A 55 18.67 26.63 -3.71
C GLY A 55 19.17 27.05 -2.32
N SER A 56 18.94 26.24 -1.28
CA SER A 56 19.29 26.59 0.10
C SER A 56 19.74 25.36 0.90
N ARG A 57 20.71 25.55 1.81
CA ARG A 57 21.18 24.48 2.71
C ARG A 57 20.47 24.57 4.06
N ALA A 58 19.88 23.45 4.49
CA ALA A 58 19.38 23.33 5.85
C ALA A 58 20.54 23.04 6.82
N PRO A 59 20.47 23.48 8.09
CA PRO A 59 21.51 23.14 9.05
C PRO A 59 21.56 21.63 9.30
N ARG A 60 22.78 21.08 9.41
CA ARG A 60 23.03 19.65 9.68
C ARG A 60 22.24 19.10 10.88
N SER A 61 22.04 19.93 11.91
CA SER A 61 21.26 19.58 13.11
C SER A 61 19.78 19.32 12.85
N TYR A 62 19.23 19.85 11.75
CA TYR A 62 17.86 19.57 11.30
C TYR A 62 17.81 18.46 10.25
N LEU A 63 18.85 18.33 9.42
CA LEU A 63 18.92 17.27 8.41
C LEU A 63 19.15 15.89 9.02
N GLN A 64 20.05 15.78 10.00
CA GLN A 64 20.40 14.48 10.59
C GLN A 64 19.18 13.72 11.14
N PRO A 65 18.27 14.33 11.93
CA PRO A 65 17.11 13.60 12.45
C PRO A 65 16.10 13.22 11.37
N ILE A 66 16.01 13.99 10.29
CA ILE A 66 15.14 13.67 9.15
C ILE A 66 15.73 12.49 8.38
N PHE A 67 17.03 12.53 8.10
CA PHE A 67 17.74 11.45 7.43
C PHE A 67 17.61 10.14 8.21
N SER A 68 17.90 10.17 9.51
CA SER A 68 17.76 9.00 10.38
C SER A 68 16.32 8.52 10.58
N ALA A 69 15.31 9.33 10.25
CA ALA A 69 13.92 8.89 10.26
C ALA A 69 13.51 8.20 8.94
N ILE A 70 14.28 8.39 7.87
CA ILE A 70 14.09 7.74 6.57
C ILE A 70 14.92 6.45 6.50
N ASP A 71 16.14 6.48 7.01
CA ASP A 71 17.05 5.34 7.19
C ASP A 71 16.51 4.38 8.27
N GLN A 72 15.61 3.48 7.88
CA GLN A 72 14.90 2.59 8.81
C GLN A 72 15.79 1.45 9.30
N ASP A 73 16.71 1.00 8.45
CA ASP A 73 17.63 -0.09 8.77
C ASP A 73 18.90 0.38 9.48
N GLY A 74 19.15 1.70 9.52
CA GLY A 74 20.28 2.31 10.20
C GLY A 74 21.61 2.08 9.49
N SER A 75 21.57 1.81 8.18
CA SER A 75 22.75 1.59 7.34
C SER A 75 23.60 2.85 7.16
N GLY A 76 23.04 4.03 7.42
CA GLY A 76 23.68 5.32 7.17
C GLY A 76 23.56 5.77 5.72
N LYS A 77 22.78 5.06 4.89
CA LYS A 77 22.49 5.37 3.49
C LYS A 77 21.01 5.16 3.22
N LEU A 78 20.43 5.92 2.30
CA LEU A 78 19.04 5.77 1.90
C LEU A 78 18.96 4.88 0.66
N SER A 79 18.36 3.71 0.82
CA SER A 79 18.06 2.79 -0.25
C SER A 79 16.84 3.23 -1.07
N SER A 80 16.67 2.65 -2.26
CA SER A 80 15.49 2.89 -3.10
C SER A 80 14.18 2.66 -2.35
N ASN A 81 14.11 1.62 -1.50
CA ASN A 81 12.92 1.27 -0.72
C ASN A 81 12.59 2.32 0.35
N GLU A 82 13.60 2.88 1.00
CA GLU A 82 13.40 3.91 2.03
C GLU A 82 12.98 5.26 1.43
N LEU A 83 13.53 5.59 0.26
CA LEU A 83 13.09 6.76 -0.52
C LEU A 83 11.66 6.59 -1.04
N MET A 84 11.32 5.37 -1.45
CA MET A 84 9.96 4.97 -1.80
C MET A 84 8.99 5.18 -0.63
N ALA A 85 9.35 4.69 0.56
CA ALA A 85 8.59 4.91 1.79
C ALA A 85 8.43 6.40 2.15
N LEU A 86 9.47 7.23 1.96
CA LEU A 86 9.39 8.69 2.17
C LEU A 86 8.38 9.36 1.22
N LEU A 87 8.33 8.95 -0.05
CA LEU A 87 7.47 9.55 -1.07
C LEU A 87 6.03 9.03 -1.05
N GLY A 88 5.70 8.15 -0.09
CA GLY A 88 4.41 7.46 -0.05
C GLY A 88 4.22 6.47 -1.19
N ILE A 89 5.31 6.07 -1.86
CA ILE A 89 5.34 5.05 -2.91
C ILE A 89 5.98 3.81 -2.28
N GLU A 90 5.21 3.07 -1.49
CA GLU A 90 5.48 1.71 -0.95
C GLU A 90 6.28 1.57 0.35
N ASN A 91 5.60 1.80 1.48
CA ASN A 91 5.19 0.72 2.41
C ASN A 91 4.45 1.36 3.60
N GLU A 92 3.13 1.44 3.52
CA GLU A 92 2.28 1.49 4.70
C GLU A 92 2.42 0.17 5.48
N THR A 93 3.52 -0.01 6.21
CA THR A 93 3.63 -1.06 7.23
C THR A 93 3.44 -0.43 8.62
N VAL A 94 2.28 0.18 8.80
CA VAL A 94 1.33 -0.27 9.83
C VAL A 94 0.00 -0.39 9.07
N ASP A 95 -0.23 -1.55 8.46
CA ASP A 95 -1.26 -2.47 8.98
C ASP A 95 -2.63 -1.77 9.10
N SER A 96 -3.10 -1.15 8.00
CA SER A 96 -4.52 -0.83 7.85
C SER A 96 -5.20 -1.03 6.48
N SER A 97 -4.59 -1.76 5.53
CA SER A 97 -5.25 -2.11 4.26
C SER A 97 -4.81 -3.43 3.61
N SER A 98 -3.96 -4.23 4.27
CA SER A 98 -3.54 -5.56 3.77
C SER A 98 -4.46 -6.69 4.25
N SER A 99 -5.38 -6.37 5.15
CA SER A 99 -6.38 -7.30 5.61
C SER A 99 -7.79 -6.69 5.52
N LEU A 100 -8.76 -7.54 5.25
CA LEU A 100 -10.17 -7.21 5.32
C LEU A 100 -10.78 -8.02 6.46
N ILE A 101 -11.73 -7.46 7.20
CA ILE A 101 -12.62 -8.24 8.04
C ILE A 101 -13.95 -8.41 7.32
N ILE A 102 -14.35 -9.66 7.15
CA ILE A 102 -15.69 -10.02 6.70
C ILE A 102 -16.51 -10.45 7.91
N SER A 103 -17.68 -9.82 8.09
CA SER A 103 -18.64 -10.18 9.13
C SER A 103 -20.05 -10.33 8.56
N ASP A 104 -20.94 -10.92 9.36
CA ASP A 104 -22.37 -11.12 9.06
C ASP A 104 -22.65 -12.10 7.90
N HIS A 105 -21.66 -12.87 7.45
CA HIS A 105 -21.90 -13.97 6.53
C HIS A 105 -22.67 -15.10 7.24
N VAL A 106 -23.71 -15.64 6.59
CA VAL A 106 -24.58 -16.69 7.14
C VAL A 106 -23.87 -18.00 7.46
N ASN A 107 -22.77 -18.26 6.77
CA ASN A 107 -21.86 -19.37 7.03
C ASN A 107 -20.57 -18.84 7.65
N GLU A 108 -20.28 -19.27 8.87
CA GLU A 108 -19.18 -18.80 9.73
C GLU A 108 -17.79 -18.94 9.10
N LYS A 109 -17.57 -19.93 8.22
CA LYS A 109 -16.24 -20.13 7.60
C LYS A 109 -15.78 -18.94 6.75
N TYR A 110 -16.72 -18.14 6.25
CA TYR A 110 -16.45 -16.96 5.45
C TYR A 110 -16.28 -15.69 6.29
N ASN A 111 -16.55 -15.72 7.60
CA ASN A 111 -16.28 -14.60 8.49
C ASN A 111 -14.79 -14.59 8.91
N GLY A 112 -14.33 -13.44 9.39
CA GLY A 112 -12.99 -13.26 9.96
C GLY A 112 -12.05 -12.44 9.08
N GLU A 113 -10.75 -12.57 9.37
CA GLU A 113 -9.67 -11.83 8.72
C GLU A 113 -9.29 -12.47 7.39
N TYR A 114 -9.23 -11.66 6.35
CA TYR A 114 -8.84 -12.00 4.98
C TYR A 114 -7.58 -11.24 4.64
N ARG A 115 -6.51 -11.93 4.25
CA ARG A 115 -5.22 -11.29 3.92
C ARG A 115 -5.02 -11.20 2.42
N ILE A 116 -4.59 -10.04 1.96
CA ILE A 116 -4.22 -9.81 0.56
C ILE A 116 -3.16 -10.83 0.12
N GLN A 117 -3.23 -11.25 -1.13
CA GLN A 117 -2.30 -12.19 -1.73
C GLN A 117 -1.37 -11.46 -2.69
N SER A 118 -0.14 -11.98 -2.86
CA SER A 118 0.89 -11.33 -3.70
C SER A 118 0.60 -11.37 -5.20
N SER A 119 -0.31 -12.27 -5.63
CA SER A 119 -0.77 -12.36 -7.01
C SER A 119 -2.09 -11.64 -7.20
N GLN A 120 -2.40 -11.28 -8.44
CA GLN A 120 -3.69 -10.70 -8.81
C GLN A 120 -4.54 -11.70 -9.58
N ILE A 121 -5.85 -11.66 -9.35
CA ILE A 121 -6.84 -12.38 -10.14
C ILE A 121 -7.53 -11.36 -11.05
N ASN A 122 -7.45 -11.57 -12.36
CA ASN A 122 -8.03 -10.65 -13.36
C ASN A 122 -7.59 -9.17 -13.21
N GLY A 123 -6.35 -8.94 -12.77
CA GLY A 123 -5.80 -7.60 -12.55
C GLY A 123 -6.36 -6.89 -11.31
N LYS A 124 -6.97 -7.63 -10.38
CA LYS A 124 -7.45 -7.14 -9.09
C LYS A 124 -6.84 -7.95 -7.96
N ASP A 125 -6.63 -7.27 -6.84
CA ASP A 125 -6.17 -7.90 -5.62
C ASP A 125 -7.24 -8.87 -5.09
N TRP A 126 -6.78 -9.98 -4.51
CA TRP A 126 -7.65 -10.97 -3.91
C TRP A 126 -7.14 -11.34 -2.52
N TYR A 127 -8.05 -11.84 -1.68
CA TYR A 127 -7.79 -12.05 -0.27
C TYR A 127 -8.13 -13.47 0.15
N LEU A 128 -7.41 -14.02 1.13
CA LEU A 128 -7.58 -15.37 1.65
C LEU A 128 -7.68 -15.35 3.19
N ASN A 129 -8.64 -16.08 3.74
CA ASN A 129 -8.73 -16.29 5.19
C ASN A 129 -8.13 -17.64 5.61
N SER A 130 -8.04 -17.86 6.93
CA SER A 130 -7.49 -19.10 7.51
C SER A 130 -8.32 -20.37 7.20
N ASN A 131 -9.57 -20.22 6.76
CA ASN A 131 -10.46 -21.30 6.35
C ASN A 131 -10.38 -21.61 4.85
N ASN A 132 -9.35 -21.11 4.14
CA ASN A 132 -9.20 -21.19 2.68
C ASN A 132 -10.34 -20.55 1.88
N CYS A 133 -11.15 -19.69 2.51
CA CYS A 133 -12.14 -18.89 1.80
C CYS A 133 -11.45 -17.66 1.22
N ARG A 134 -11.80 -17.34 -0.02
CA ARG A 134 -11.18 -16.27 -0.80
C ARG A 134 -12.21 -15.28 -1.32
N LEU A 135 -11.85 -14.01 -1.30
CA LEU A 135 -12.57 -12.92 -1.94
C LEU A 135 -11.80 -12.53 -3.20
N TYR A 136 -12.41 -12.67 -4.37
CA TYR A 136 -11.75 -12.42 -5.65
C TYR A 136 -12.67 -11.72 -6.65
N PHE A 137 -12.07 -11.12 -7.67
CA PHE A 137 -12.78 -10.47 -8.76
C PHE A 137 -13.03 -11.42 -9.93
N TYR A 138 -14.29 -11.63 -10.26
CA TYR A 138 -14.73 -12.29 -11.47
C TYR A 138 -14.95 -11.24 -12.57
N ASN A 139 -14.29 -11.39 -13.70
CA ASN A 139 -14.32 -10.42 -14.81
C ASN A 139 -15.32 -10.78 -15.93
N ALA A 140 -16.19 -11.77 -15.73
CA ALA A 140 -17.18 -12.22 -16.70
C ALA A 140 -16.63 -12.90 -17.97
N ASN A 141 -15.40 -13.44 -17.92
CA ASN A 141 -14.76 -14.12 -19.05
C ASN A 141 -15.59 -15.29 -19.63
N ASP A 142 -16.32 -16.03 -18.80
CA ASP A 142 -17.19 -17.16 -19.22
C ASP A 142 -18.70 -16.81 -19.17
N GLY A 143 -19.03 -15.51 -19.21
CA GLY A 143 -20.40 -14.98 -19.25
C GLY A 143 -20.89 -14.35 -17.94
N GLY A 144 -22.02 -13.66 -17.98
CA GLY A 144 -22.58 -12.94 -16.82
C GLY A 144 -22.09 -11.50 -16.70
N ALA A 145 -22.08 -10.96 -15.48
CA ALA A 145 -21.61 -9.61 -15.18
C ALA A 145 -20.42 -9.70 -14.21
N PRO A 146 -19.44 -8.77 -14.29
CA PRO A 146 -18.33 -8.78 -13.36
C PRO A 146 -18.82 -8.63 -11.92
N SER A 147 -18.14 -9.28 -11.00
CA SER A 147 -18.54 -9.37 -9.60
C SER A 147 -17.37 -9.58 -8.67
N TRP A 148 -17.60 -9.28 -7.40
CA TRP A 148 -16.77 -9.77 -6.31
C TRP A 148 -17.43 -11.00 -5.70
N SER A 149 -16.68 -12.10 -5.62
CA SER A 149 -17.19 -13.41 -5.25
C SER A 149 -16.43 -13.99 -4.05
N LEU A 150 -17.15 -14.68 -3.18
CA LEU A 150 -16.61 -15.47 -2.08
C LEU A 150 -16.71 -16.95 -2.42
N ASP A 151 -15.61 -17.68 -2.34
CA ASP A 151 -15.57 -19.12 -2.55
C ASP A 151 -14.43 -19.76 -1.76
N ASP A 152 -14.47 -21.07 -1.57
CA ASP A 152 -13.45 -21.85 -0.85
C ASP A 152 -12.68 -22.82 -1.76
N ARG A 153 -12.96 -22.81 -3.07
CA ARG A 153 -12.23 -23.58 -4.09
C ARG A 153 -11.18 -22.72 -4.76
N ASP A 154 -10.10 -23.34 -5.23
CA ASP A 154 -9.03 -22.64 -5.95
C ASP A 154 -9.56 -22.03 -7.25
N GLN A 155 -9.17 -20.78 -7.50
CA GLN A 155 -9.71 -19.95 -8.58
C GLN A 155 -8.62 -19.11 -9.24
N ASP A 156 -8.68 -19.02 -10.56
CA ASP A 156 -7.94 -18.08 -11.41
C ASP A 156 -8.82 -16.88 -11.85
N GLY A 157 -10.07 -16.84 -11.38
CA GLY A 157 -11.06 -15.82 -11.70
C GLY A 157 -11.83 -16.05 -13.00
N SER A 158 -11.69 -17.21 -13.65
CA SER A 158 -12.48 -17.57 -14.83
C SER A 158 -13.82 -18.24 -14.50
N ASN A 159 -13.95 -18.88 -13.33
CA ASN A 159 -15.18 -19.60 -12.98
C ASN A 159 -16.16 -18.72 -12.20
N ASP A 160 -17.45 -18.79 -12.55
CA ASP A 160 -18.54 -18.14 -11.81
C ASP A 160 -18.94 -18.96 -10.57
N TRP A 161 -18.00 -19.08 -9.63
CA TRP A 161 -18.14 -19.87 -8.41
C TRP A 161 -18.32 -18.96 -7.19
N TYR A 162 -19.47 -19.08 -6.54
CA TYR A 162 -19.90 -18.21 -5.45
C TYR A 162 -20.53 -18.99 -4.28
N ALA A 163 -19.87 -20.04 -3.80
CA ALA A 163 -20.38 -20.81 -2.66
C ALA A 163 -20.58 -19.94 -1.38
N GLY A 164 -19.82 -18.85 -1.25
CA GLY A 164 -19.99 -17.77 -0.25
C GLY A 164 -20.74 -16.55 -0.77
N GLY A 165 -21.37 -16.66 -1.93
CA GLY A 165 -22.12 -15.60 -2.58
C GLY A 165 -21.27 -14.57 -3.33
N TRP A 166 -21.96 -13.67 -4.05
CA TRP A 166 -21.32 -12.63 -4.85
C TRP A 166 -22.06 -11.30 -4.77
N THR A 167 -21.37 -10.20 -5.05
CA THR A 167 -21.94 -8.86 -5.13
C THR A 167 -21.47 -8.12 -6.37
N ARG A 168 -22.27 -7.16 -6.83
CA ARG A 168 -21.92 -6.33 -7.99
C ARG A 168 -20.70 -5.46 -7.68
N VAL A 169 -19.89 -5.23 -8.71
CA VAL A 169 -18.77 -4.29 -8.64
C VAL A 169 -19.29 -2.90 -8.23
N PRO A 170 -18.68 -2.23 -7.23
CA PRO A 170 -19.02 -0.85 -6.91
C PRO A 170 -18.63 0.09 -8.05
N ALA A 171 -19.17 1.31 -8.04
CA ALA A 171 -19.00 2.28 -9.12
C ALA A 171 -17.53 2.71 -9.34
N ASP A 172 -16.70 2.58 -8.32
CA ASP A 172 -15.27 2.87 -8.35
C ASP A 172 -14.41 1.69 -8.85
N GLY A 173 -15.01 0.52 -9.09
CA GLY A 173 -14.31 -0.67 -9.55
C GLY A 173 -13.43 -1.34 -8.49
N ASN A 174 -13.51 -0.90 -7.23
CA ASN A 174 -12.66 -1.37 -6.14
C ASN A 174 -13.36 -2.44 -5.29
N ILE A 175 -12.69 -2.86 -4.22
CA ILE A 175 -13.19 -3.83 -3.24
C ILE A 175 -14.51 -3.32 -2.64
N PRO A 176 -15.51 -4.19 -2.46
CA PRO A 176 -16.85 -3.77 -2.11
C PRO A 176 -16.98 -3.56 -0.58
N VAL A 177 -16.23 -2.60 -0.04
CA VAL A 177 -16.25 -2.22 1.38
C VAL A 177 -17.63 -1.73 1.84
N GLY A 178 -17.88 -1.83 3.15
CA GLY A 178 -19.16 -1.54 3.80
C GLY A 178 -20.14 -2.71 3.80
N THR A 179 -21.33 -2.48 4.36
CA THR A 179 -22.40 -3.49 4.43
C THR A 179 -23.21 -3.52 3.14
N ARG A 180 -23.27 -4.70 2.49
CA ARG A 180 -24.01 -4.88 1.23
C ARG A 180 -24.58 -6.28 1.07
N ARG A 181 -25.49 -6.43 0.11
CA ARG A 181 -26.11 -7.73 -0.18
C ARG A 181 -25.21 -8.55 -1.09
N PHE A 182 -24.93 -9.77 -0.66
CA PHE A 182 -24.33 -10.84 -1.45
C PHE A 182 -25.43 -11.84 -1.83
N VAL A 183 -25.58 -12.09 -3.12
CA VAL A 183 -26.50 -13.10 -3.65
C VAL A 183 -26.02 -14.47 -3.16
N GLY A 184 -26.89 -15.23 -2.49
CA GLY A 184 -26.55 -16.53 -1.90
C GLY A 184 -26.02 -16.50 -0.45
N ALA A 185 -25.69 -15.32 0.10
CA ALA A 185 -25.04 -15.21 1.41
C ALA A 185 -25.60 -14.14 2.36
N GLY A 186 -26.58 -13.34 1.93
CA GLY A 186 -27.26 -12.38 2.80
C GLY A 186 -26.62 -10.99 2.79
N LYS A 187 -26.67 -10.27 3.91
CA LYS A 187 -25.99 -8.97 4.07
C LYS A 187 -24.67 -9.20 4.76
N ILE A 188 -23.58 -8.82 4.10
CA ILE A 188 -22.21 -8.99 4.57
C ILE A 188 -21.61 -7.61 4.77
N THR A 189 -20.82 -7.46 5.82
CA THR A 189 -20.01 -6.26 6.05
C THR A 189 -18.55 -6.58 5.75
N ILE A 190 -17.94 -5.78 4.87
CA ILE A 190 -16.51 -5.85 4.57
C ILE A 190 -15.87 -4.56 5.07
N SER A 191 -14.95 -4.69 6.02
CA SER A 191 -14.18 -3.58 6.57
C SER A 191 -12.73 -3.74 6.12
N ALA A 192 -12.17 -2.71 5.47
CA ALA A 192 -10.72 -2.62 5.34
C ALA A 192 -10.14 -2.37 6.74
N VAL A 193 -9.15 -3.18 7.11
CA VAL A 193 -8.53 -3.13 8.44
C VAL A 193 -7.13 -2.66 8.35
#